data_AF-A0A3M1TN45-F1
#
_entry.id   AF-A0A3M1TN45-F1
#
_cell.length_a   1.000
_cell.length_b   1.000
_cell.length_c   1.000
_cell.angle_alpha   90.00
_cell.angle_beta   90.00
_cell.angle_gamma   90.00
#
_symmetry.space_group_name_H-M   'P 1'
#
loop_
_entity.id
_entity.type
_entity.pdbx_description
1 polymer ?
#
loop_
_entity_poly.entity_id
_entity_poly.type
_entity_poly.pdbx_seq_one_letter_code
_entity_poly.pdbx_strand_id
1 'polypeptide(L)'
;MPRPARGHRSRRGLRGGTREHPPRLRAGLSGPARLPRAGAQPRLRPPPRRSTIDATRVDRGGGGRGTRWHPGRRGGHAPGHRLLPRARRGHAVSVVVRQSPRLEEAVHERTLDDGLRVHVIPKPGYQSSFAILLADYGSIDNVFWVPGEEAPREVPAGIAHFLEHKLFEDEAGDVFDQFARLGASANAYTYYGETAYHFSTSDAFERCLELLLEFVTTPYFTDEQIEKERKVIAQEIRLYEDAPDLKAHLNLLRCLYHRHPIREDITGSLESIARIDRELLQLCHRTFYRPDNLLLVACGDLDPARVFDLAARGAEARAARANLAVPLRRALPSEPLGVASPRACERMSVSSPRVLLGFKDRPAPFGPPRLRAARELGFALELVFGRSSAFFERHCASGLIDDTFSASYSTGRGDYAHAVLGGETPDPEGLVAACLEELVAARAHGLDANDFRRLRNSSYGRFLRGFNSVEQVACGEADATLQGWDLLAYPELLEAISLDDVEARLRALDLEAHAVSLVRPLED
;
A
#
# COMPACT_ATOMS: atom_id res chain seq x y z
N MET A 1 47.17 42.39 -34.69
CA MET A 1 46.70 43.38 -33.70
C MET A 1 45.59 42.75 -32.86
N PRO A 2 45.59 42.90 -31.54
CA PRO A 2 45.76 41.78 -30.61
C PRO A 2 44.60 41.53 -29.61
N ARG A 3 44.71 40.41 -28.88
CA ARG A 3 44.03 40.14 -27.58
C ARG A 3 44.35 41.23 -26.55
N PRO A 4 43.51 41.38 -25.50
CA PRO A 4 43.83 40.78 -24.17
C PRO A 4 42.57 40.14 -23.52
N ALA A 5 42.61 38.98 -22.87
CA ALA A 5 43.23 38.56 -21.60
C ALA A 5 42.36 38.80 -20.33
N ARG A 6 41.93 37.65 -19.76
CA ARG A 6 41.75 37.27 -18.33
C ARG A 6 40.68 37.94 -17.45
N GLY A 7 39.87 37.07 -16.83
CA GLY A 7 39.15 37.33 -15.58
C GLY A 7 38.51 36.06 -15.02
N HIS A 8 39.24 35.33 -14.16
CA HIS A 8 38.73 34.22 -13.36
C HIS A 8 37.56 34.66 -12.46
N ARG A 9 36.44 33.93 -12.46
CA ARG A 9 35.59 33.77 -11.27
C ARG A 9 35.09 32.33 -11.16
N SER A 10 35.32 31.79 -9.97
CA SER A 10 34.99 30.45 -9.50
C SER A 10 33.49 30.15 -9.60
N ARG A 11 33.11 29.10 -10.33
CA ARG A 11 31.82 28.42 -10.16
C ARG A 11 31.95 27.42 -9.01
N ARG A 12 31.40 27.75 -7.84
CA ARG A 12 31.03 26.75 -6.83
C ARG A 12 29.84 25.97 -7.39
N GLY A 13 30.03 24.66 -7.54
CA GLY A 13 29.01 23.74 -8.02
C GLY A 13 27.86 23.63 -7.02
N LEU A 14 26.65 23.91 -7.48
CA LEU A 14 25.42 23.42 -6.88
C LEU A 14 25.38 21.91 -7.14
N ARG A 15 25.57 21.11 -6.09
CA ARG A 15 25.29 19.67 -6.13
C ARG A 15 23.77 19.52 -6.11
N GLY A 16 23.19 19.22 -7.27
CA GLY A 16 21.83 18.74 -7.37
C GLY A 16 21.76 17.31 -6.81
N GLY A 17 20.97 17.10 -5.76
CA GLY A 17 20.49 15.77 -5.41
C GLY A 17 19.52 15.34 -6.50
N THR A 18 19.83 14.26 -7.20
CA THR A 18 18.89 13.60 -8.11
C THR A 18 17.79 12.98 -7.26
N ARG A 19 16.67 13.70 -7.14
CA ARG A 19 15.38 13.11 -6.76
C ARG A 19 14.99 12.17 -7.90
N GLU A 20 15.01 10.87 -7.64
CA GLU A 20 14.49 9.89 -8.60
C GLU A 20 12.97 10.05 -8.70
N HIS A 21 12.49 10.26 -9.92
CA HIS A 21 11.06 10.28 -10.25
C HIS A 21 10.41 8.92 -9.95
N PRO A 22 9.11 8.87 -9.63
CA PRO A 22 8.42 7.61 -9.39
C PRO A 22 8.60 6.67 -10.59
N PRO A 23 8.81 5.36 -10.35
CA PRO A 23 8.93 4.40 -11.44
C PRO A 23 7.64 4.41 -12.27
N ARG A 24 7.80 4.41 -13.60
CA ARG A 24 6.71 4.32 -14.57
C ARG A 24 5.66 3.32 -14.09
N LEU A 25 4.47 3.83 -13.74
CA LEU A 25 3.28 3.05 -13.42
C LEU A 25 2.89 2.25 -14.67
N ARG A 26 3.41 1.03 -14.81
CA ARG A 26 2.79 0.02 -15.67
C ARG A 26 1.49 -0.38 -15.00
N ALA A 27 0.37 0.15 -15.49
CA ALA A 27 -0.97 -0.35 -15.18
C ALA A 27 -0.98 -1.87 -15.40
N GLY A 28 -1.25 -2.61 -14.34
CA GLY A 28 -1.15 -4.06 -14.29
C GLY A 28 -1.43 -4.54 -12.88
N LEU A 29 -2.67 -4.37 -12.44
CA LEU A 29 -3.13 -4.57 -11.06
C LEU A 29 -4.10 -5.75 -10.93
N SER A 30 -3.57 -6.94 -10.65
CA SER A 30 -4.35 -8.03 -10.06
C SER A 30 -3.50 -8.83 -9.07
N GLY A 31 -3.43 -8.36 -7.83
CA GLY A 31 -2.74 -9.00 -6.69
C GLY A 31 -2.35 -7.97 -5.65
N PRO A 32 -2.01 -8.38 -4.39
CA PRO A 32 -1.57 -7.43 -3.37
C PRO A 32 -0.44 -6.62 -3.99
N ALA A 33 -0.54 -5.29 -3.83
CA ALA A 33 0.27 -4.26 -4.46
C ALA A 33 1.47 -4.79 -5.27
N ARG A 34 1.48 -4.55 -6.60
CA ARG A 34 2.77 -4.48 -7.31
C ARG A 34 3.52 -3.26 -6.76
N LEU A 35 4.23 -3.49 -5.65
CA LEU A 35 5.19 -2.56 -5.09
C LEU A 35 6.33 -2.37 -6.11
N PRO A 36 6.88 -1.15 -6.21
CA PRO A 36 7.85 -0.79 -7.23
C PRO A 36 9.08 -1.72 -7.22
N ARG A 37 9.60 -2.03 -8.42
CA ARG A 37 10.80 -2.87 -8.56
C ARG A 37 12.02 -2.14 -8.00
N ALA A 38 12.75 -2.81 -7.10
CA ALA A 38 14.10 -2.42 -6.70
C ALA A 38 15.01 -2.24 -7.94
N GLY A 39 15.73 -1.12 -8.00
CA GLY A 39 16.70 -0.81 -9.04
C GLY A 39 17.75 -1.90 -9.20
N ALA A 40 18.04 -2.28 -10.45
CA ALA A 40 19.06 -3.26 -10.77
C ALA A 40 20.46 -2.70 -10.48
N GLN A 41 21.14 -3.24 -9.47
CA GLN A 41 22.60 -3.06 -9.32
C GLN A 41 23.38 -4.14 -10.09
N PRO A 42 24.53 -3.78 -10.70
CA PRO A 42 25.33 -4.69 -11.53
C PRO A 42 26.00 -5.80 -10.70
N ARG A 43 26.00 -7.02 -11.24
CA ARG A 43 26.58 -8.21 -10.63
C ARG A 43 28.09 -8.06 -10.43
N LEU A 44 28.55 -8.02 -9.18
CA LEU A 44 29.94 -8.25 -8.81
C LEU A 44 30.14 -9.73 -8.43
N ARG A 45 31.22 -10.34 -8.96
CA ARG A 45 31.60 -11.74 -8.71
C ARG A 45 31.99 -11.96 -7.23
N PRO A 46 31.65 -13.12 -6.63
CA PRO A 46 32.06 -13.43 -5.26
C PRO A 46 33.56 -13.82 -5.19
N PRO A 47 34.28 -13.44 -4.12
CA PRO A 47 35.61 -13.97 -3.83
C PRO A 47 35.55 -15.39 -3.20
N PRO A 48 36.65 -16.17 -3.25
CA PRO A 48 36.64 -17.59 -2.87
C PRO A 48 36.63 -17.83 -1.35
N ARG A 49 36.02 -18.96 -0.98
CA ARG A 49 35.87 -19.46 0.40
C ARG A 49 37.22 -19.77 1.04
N ARG A 50 37.38 -19.41 2.33
CA ARG A 50 38.40 -19.97 3.23
C ARG A 50 37.75 -20.74 4.37
N SER A 51 38.42 -21.82 4.73
CA SER A 51 38.09 -22.90 5.68
C SER A 51 38.18 -22.49 7.15
N THR A 52 37.27 -23.00 7.98
CA THR A 52 37.40 -23.18 9.44
C THR A 52 36.76 -24.53 9.76
N ILE A 53 37.53 -25.58 10.04
CA ILE A 53 38.09 -26.03 11.33
C ILE A 53 37.01 -26.22 12.42
N ASP A 54 36.93 -27.49 12.81
CA ASP A 54 36.13 -28.18 13.80
C ASP A 54 36.47 -27.77 15.24
N ALA A 55 35.45 -27.70 16.12
CA ALA A 55 35.64 -27.85 17.56
C ALA A 55 34.33 -28.26 18.26
N THR A 56 34.27 -29.53 18.61
CA THR A 56 33.30 -30.19 19.49
C THR A 56 33.40 -29.74 20.96
N ARG A 57 32.26 -29.87 21.69
CA ARG A 57 32.11 -30.49 23.04
C ARG A 57 31.59 -29.58 24.18
N VAL A 58 30.37 -29.86 24.67
CA VAL A 58 29.89 -29.80 26.08
C VAL A 58 28.65 -30.72 26.15
N ASP A 59 28.71 -31.93 26.70
CA ASP A 59 28.65 -32.39 28.10
C ASP A 59 27.25 -32.41 28.77
N ARG A 60 26.97 -33.52 29.45
CA ARG A 60 25.69 -34.01 29.95
C ARG A 60 25.57 -33.87 31.48
N GLY A 61 24.32 -33.85 31.96
CA GLY A 61 23.91 -34.36 33.29
C GLY A 61 23.66 -33.27 34.33
N GLY A 62 22.64 -33.32 35.18
CA GLY A 62 21.64 -34.36 35.48
C GLY A 62 21.23 -34.27 36.95
N GLY A 63 19.93 -34.38 37.24
CA GLY A 63 19.35 -34.71 38.56
C GLY A 63 19.28 -33.55 39.57
N GLY A 64 18.26 -33.41 40.43
CA GLY A 64 17.07 -34.20 40.72
C GLY A 64 16.57 -33.88 42.14
N ARG A 65 15.24 -34.06 42.36
CA ARG A 65 14.51 -34.21 43.65
C ARG A 65 14.49 -32.94 44.55
N GLY A 66 13.39 -32.45 45.11
CA GLY A 66 12.07 -33.02 45.42
C GLY A 66 11.87 -33.01 46.93
N THR A 67 10.85 -32.29 47.44
CA THR A 67 10.03 -32.67 48.62
C THR A 67 8.88 -31.69 48.87
N ARG A 68 7.69 -32.25 49.10
CA ARG A 68 6.47 -31.62 49.61
C ARG A 68 6.50 -31.51 51.13
N TRP A 69 5.80 -30.53 51.71
CA TRP A 69 5.04 -30.66 52.98
C TRP A 69 3.94 -29.56 53.05
N HIS A 70 2.75 -29.92 53.54
CA HIS A 70 1.54 -29.10 53.79
C HIS A 70 1.16 -29.23 55.30
N PRO A 71 0.08 -28.64 55.83
CA PRO A 71 -0.25 -27.22 56.01
C PRO A 71 -0.61 -26.89 57.50
N GLY A 72 -0.77 -25.61 57.87
CA GLY A 72 -1.24 -25.21 59.21
C GLY A 72 -2.19 -24.01 59.17
N ARG A 73 -3.34 -24.13 59.85
CA ARG A 73 -4.44 -23.15 59.96
C ARG A 73 -4.36 -22.32 61.26
N ARG A 74 -5.12 -21.20 61.25
CA ARG A 74 -5.56 -20.28 62.35
C ARG A 74 -4.55 -19.17 62.66
N GLY A 75 -4.88 -17.90 62.83
CA GLY A 75 -6.14 -17.13 62.87
C GLY A 75 -5.83 -15.77 63.54
N GLY A 76 -6.64 -14.73 63.30
CA GLY A 76 -6.80 -13.60 64.24
C GLY A 76 -6.11 -12.26 63.92
N HIS A 77 -6.95 -11.23 63.88
CA HIS A 77 -6.74 -9.80 64.22
C HIS A 77 -5.93 -8.86 63.29
N ALA A 78 -6.64 -7.82 62.83
CA ALA A 78 -6.10 -6.52 62.40
C ALA A 78 -5.62 -5.70 63.61
N PRO A 79 -4.63 -4.80 63.43
CA PRO A 79 -4.98 -3.39 63.25
C PRO A 79 -4.03 -2.57 62.35
N GLY A 80 -4.53 -1.44 61.82
CA GLY A 80 -3.77 -0.18 61.74
C GLY A 80 -2.91 0.11 60.50
N HIS A 81 -3.40 1.04 59.68
CA HIS A 81 -2.70 2.07 58.88
C HIS A 81 -1.49 1.71 57.99
N ARG A 82 -1.69 1.78 56.67
CA ARG A 82 -0.86 2.61 55.75
C ARG A 82 -1.54 2.72 54.38
N LEU A 83 -1.85 3.94 53.95
CA LEU A 83 -2.15 4.24 52.55
C LEU A 83 -0.89 3.92 51.75
N LEU A 84 -0.87 2.74 51.13
CA LEU A 84 0.09 2.41 50.08
C LEU A 84 -0.27 3.24 48.84
N PRO A 85 0.71 3.82 48.12
CA PRO A 85 0.42 4.46 46.86
C PRO A 85 -0.21 3.41 45.95
N ARG A 86 -1.35 3.77 45.33
CA ARG A 86 -2.00 2.96 44.30
C ARG A 86 -0.93 2.51 43.31
N ALA A 87 -0.58 1.22 43.36
CA ALA A 87 0.14 0.59 42.28
C ALA A 87 -0.64 0.90 41.01
N ARG A 88 -0.03 1.63 40.08
CA ARG A 88 -0.52 1.72 38.71
C ARG A 88 -0.69 0.27 38.28
N ARG A 89 -1.94 -0.18 38.13
CA ARG A 89 -2.24 -1.45 37.48
C ARG A 89 -1.75 -1.29 36.05
N GLY A 90 -0.51 -1.72 35.79
CA GLY A 90 -0.05 -1.96 34.44
C GLY A 90 -1.04 -2.93 33.84
N HIS A 91 -1.84 -2.45 32.89
CA HIS A 91 -2.60 -3.35 32.05
C HIS A 91 -1.52 -4.11 31.29
N ALA A 92 -1.35 -5.40 31.61
CA ALA A 92 -0.51 -6.27 30.81
C ALA A 92 -1.18 -6.38 29.44
N VAL A 93 -0.83 -5.48 28.54
CA VAL A 93 -1.25 -5.52 27.15
C VAL A 93 -0.64 -6.80 26.57
N SER A 94 -1.49 -7.79 26.31
CA SER A 94 -1.06 -9.11 25.82
C SER A 94 -0.56 -8.99 24.38
N VAL A 95 0.66 -9.47 24.13
CA VAL A 95 1.16 -9.69 22.76
C VAL A 95 0.41 -10.88 22.17
N VAL A 96 -0.20 -10.68 21.00
CA VAL A 96 -0.80 -11.76 20.20
C VAL A 96 0.25 -12.22 19.20
N VAL A 97 0.35 -13.53 18.97
CA VAL A 97 1.28 -14.09 17.99
C VAL A 97 0.49 -14.96 17.02
N ARG A 98 0.36 -14.51 15.77
CA ARG A 98 -0.12 -15.34 14.65
C ARG A 98 1.06 -16.09 14.07
N GLN A 99 0.92 -17.40 13.88
CA GLN A 99 1.98 -18.25 13.36
C GLN A 99 1.47 -19.11 12.22
N SER A 100 2.32 -19.30 11.20
CA SER A 100 2.09 -20.28 10.16
C SER A 100 3.24 -21.28 10.15
N PRO A 101 3.02 -22.51 10.66
CA PRO A 101 4.02 -23.57 10.59
C PRO A 101 4.42 -23.92 9.16
N ARG A 102 3.49 -23.72 8.22
CA ARG A 102 3.69 -23.98 6.79
C ARG A 102 4.65 -22.96 6.15
N LEU A 103 4.56 -21.70 6.56
CA LEU A 103 5.44 -20.64 6.06
C LEU A 103 6.72 -20.52 6.90
N GLU A 104 6.73 -21.07 8.11
CA GLU A 104 7.76 -20.85 9.13
C GLU A 104 7.86 -19.37 9.55
N GLU A 105 6.72 -18.69 9.58
CA GLU A 105 6.62 -17.25 9.83
C GLU A 105 5.73 -16.97 11.05
N ALA A 106 6.03 -15.87 11.74
CA ALA A 106 5.23 -15.38 12.85
C ALA A 106 5.05 -13.86 12.77
N VAL A 107 3.84 -13.39 13.03
CA VAL A 107 3.50 -11.98 13.22
C VAL A 107 3.24 -11.76 14.70
N HIS A 108 4.03 -10.88 15.31
CA HIS A 108 3.86 -10.45 16.70
C HIS A 108 3.10 -9.13 16.72
N GLU A 109 2.00 -9.09 17.46
CA GLU A 109 1.06 -7.97 17.44
C GLU A 109 0.85 -7.40 18.82
N ARG A 110 0.79 -6.08 18.87
CA ARG A 110 0.40 -5.35 20.07
C ARG A 110 -0.33 -4.07 19.68
N THR A 111 -1.50 -3.85 20.26
CA THR A 111 -2.13 -2.52 20.29
C THR A 111 -1.64 -1.79 21.53
N LEU A 112 -0.99 -0.64 21.34
CA LEU A 112 -0.49 0.17 22.45
C LEU A 112 -1.63 0.88 23.19
N ASP A 113 -1.34 1.43 24.36
CA ASP A 113 -2.33 2.12 25.21
C ASP A 113 -2.95 3.36 24.53
N ASP A 114 -2.25 3.97 23.56
CA ASP A 114 -2.75 5.08 22.75
C ASP A 114 -3.60 4.64 21.55
N GLY A 115 -3.71 3.33 21.30
CA GLY A 115 -4.45 2.74 20.18
C GLY A 115 -3.59 2.36 18.97
N LEU A 116 -2.30 2.75 18.92
CA LEU A 116 -1.42 2.39 17.81
C LEU A 116 -1.30 0.87 17.70
N ARG A 117 -1.67 0.32 16.54
CA ARG A 117 -1.43 -1.09 16.21
C ARG A 117 0.00 -1.26 15.72
N VAL A 118 0.74 -2.19 16.33
CA VAL A 118 2.13 -2.50 15.99
C VAL A 118 2.27 -3.98 15.68
N HIS A 119 2.71 -4.30 14.47
CA HIS A 119 2.97 -5.65 14.00
C HIS A 119 4.47 -5.80 13.71
N VAL A 120 5.09 -6.88 14.19
CA VAL A 120 6.51 -7.17 13.99
C VAL A 120 6.67 -8.58 13.42
N ILE A 121 7.42 -8.70 12.33
CA ILE A 121 7.73 -9.95 11.65
C ILE A 121 9.25 -10.18 11.71
N PRO A 122 9.74 -10.96 12.69
CA PRO A 122 11.16 -11.27 12.80
C PRO A 122 11.68 -12.08 11.61
N LYS A 123 12.84 -11.69 11.11
CA LYS A 123 13.60 -12.36 10.05
C LYS A 123 15.05 -12.56 10.50
N PRO A 124 15.31 -13.52 11.42
CA PRO A 124 16.65 -13.72 11.97
C PRO A 124 17.72 -13.91 10.87
N GLY A 125 18.83 -13.18 10.97
CA GLY A 125 19.93 -13.24 10.00
C GLY A 125 19.75 -12.39 8.73
N TYR A 126 18.63 -11.68 8.57
CA TYR A 126 18.49 -10.69 7.49
C TYR A 126 19.30 -9.43 7.81
N GLN A 127 20.03 -8.91 6.82
CA GLN A 127 20.88 -7.73 7.01
C GLN A 127 20.12 -6.41 6.92
N SER A 128 18.97 -6.39 6.27
CA SER A 128 18.12 -5.22 6.15
C SER A 128 16.88 -5.36 7.02
N SER A 129 16.42 -4.24 7.54
CA SER A 129 15.15 -4.07 8.22
C SER A 129 14.34 -2.99 7.52
N PHE A 130 13.03 -3.12 7.61
CA PHE A 130 12.07 -2.24 6.99
C PHE A 130 10.94 -1.95 7.96
N ALA A 131 10.46 -0.71 8.00
CA ALA A 131 9.26 -0.36 8.74
C ALA A 131 8.38 0.57 7.91
N ILE A 132 7.07 0.37 8.02
CA ILE A 132 6.04 1.16 7.35
C ILE A 132 4.97 1.56 8.38
N LEU A 133 4.62 2.84 8.38
CA LEU A 133 3.56 3.42 9.19
C LEU A 133 2.45 3.89 8.24
N LEU A 134 1.27 3.31 8.37
CA LEU A 134 0.13 3.58 7.51
C LEU A 134 -0.93 4.34 8.28
N ALA A 135 -1.46 5.38 7.66
CA ALA A 135 -2.73 5.97 8.04
C ALA A 135 -3.84 5.33 7.19
N ASP A 136 -4.91 4.88 7.85
CA ASP A 136 -6.16 4.47 7.21
C ASP A 136 -6.86 5.74 6.70
N TYR A 137 -6.28 6.39 5.69
CA TYR A 137 -6.73 7.64 5.09
C TYR A 137 -6.11 7.83 3.71
N GLY A 138 -6.93 7.98 2.68
CA GLY A 138 -6.46 8.15 1.31
C GLY A 138 -7.31 9.13 0.52
N SER A 139 -7.14 9.14 -0.81
CA SER A 139 -7.79 10.12 -1.68
C SER A 139 -9.32 10.01 -1.72
N ILE A 140 -9.89 8.84 -1.41
CA ILE A 140 -11.35 8.65 -1.42
C ILE A 140 -12.03 9.11 -0.13
N ASP A 141 -11.25 9.42 0.92
CA ASP A 141 -11.75 9.84 2.22
C ASP A 141 -12.01 11.37 2.26
N ASN A 142 -12.74 11.89 1.26
CA ASN A 142 -12.98 13.32 1.09
C ASN A 142 -14.25 13.83 1.80
N VAL A 143 -15.10 12.94 2.34
CA VAL A 143 -16.27 13.32 3.14
C VAL A 143 -16.30 12.50 4.44
N PHE A 144 -16.24 13.18 5.58
CA PHE A 144 -16.15 12.52 6.89
C PHE A 144 -16.71 13.39 8.02
N TRP A 145 -17.04 12.77 9.16
CA TRP A 145 -17.45 13.51 10.35
C TRP A 145 -16.22 13.94 11.15
N VAL A 146 -16.12 15.24 11.40
CA VAL A 146 -15.17 15.80 12.36
C VAL A 146 -15.72 15.56 13.77
N PRO A 147 -14.91 15.10 14.74
CA PRO A 147 -15.36 14.96 16.12
C PRO A 147 -16.00 16.25 16.67
N GLY A 148 -17.27 16.15 17.08
CA GLY A 148 -18.05 17.28 17.60
C GLY A 148 -18.94 17.98 16.58
N GLU A 149 -18.86 17.63 15.30
CA GLU A 149 -19.76 18.13 14.25
C GLU A 149 -20.91 17.15 13.98
N GLU A 150 -22.13 17.67 13.78
CA GLU A 150 -23.31 16.85 13.47
C GLU A 150 -23.36 16.42 12.00
N ALA A 151 -22.97 17.32 11.09
CA ALA A 151 -22.93 17.09 9.66
C ALA A 151 -21.53 16.63 9.23
N PRO A 152 -21.41 15.78 8.18
CA PRO A 152 -20.12 15.48 7.60
C PRO A 152 -19.56 16.71 6.88
N ARG A 153 -18.23 16.81 6.86
CA ARG A 153 -17.49 17.83 6.14
C ARG A 153 -16.89 17.24 4.88
N GLU A 154 -17.02 17.97 3.78
CA GLU A 154 -16.33 17.68 2.53
C GLU A 154 -15.04 18.49 2.45
N VAL A 155 -13.96 17.84 2.01
CA VAL A 155 -12.64 18.46 1.79
C VAL A 155 -12.22 18.32 0.32
N PRO A 156 -11.39 19.24 -0.20
CA PRO A 156 -10.95 19.16 -1.59
C PRO A 156 -10.19 17.87 -1.90
N ALA A 157 -10.38 17.30 -3.09
CA ALA A 157 -9.55 16.20 -3.59
C ALA A 157 -8.06 16.60 -3.60
N GLY A 158 -7.18 15.62 -3.41
CA GLY A 158 -5.73 15.85 -3.32
C GLY A 158 -5.20 16.14 -1.91
N ILE A 159 -6.06 16.35 -0.91
CA ILE A 159 -5.61 16.71 0.45
C ILE A 159 -4.81 15.61 1.18
N ALA A 160 -5.13 14.33 0.96
CA ALA A 160 -4.37 13.22 1.53
C ALA A 160 -2.94 13.18 0.95
N HIS A 161 -2.82 13.35 -0.37
CA HIS A 161 -1.54 13.45 -1.06
C HIS A 161 -0.76 14.72 -0.68
N PHE A 162 -1.45 15.85 -0.49
CA PHE A 162 -0.84 17.09 0.00
C PHE A 162 -0.24 16.89 1.40
N LEU A 163 -0.95 16.20 2.30
CA LEU A 163 -0.44 15.85 3.62
C LEU A 163 0.80 14.96 3.54
N GLU A 164 0.82 13.99 2.63
CA GLU A 164 1.99 13.15 2.38
C GLU A 164 3.24 13.97 2.07
N HIS A 165 3.16 14.89 1.10
CA HIS A 165 4.27 15.79 0.77
C HIS A 165 4.67 16.66 1.96
N LYS A 166 3.70 17.18 2.71
CA LYS A 166 3.98 18.14 3.77
C LYS A 166 4.61 17.56 5.02
N LEU A 167 4.42 16.27 5.32
CA LEU A 167 4.98 15.68 6.54
C LEU A 167 6.50 15.46 6.48
N PHE A 168 7.13 15.47 5.29
CA PHE A 168 8.60 15.32 5.16
C PHE A 168 9.41 16.58 5.46
N GLU A 169 8.79 17.64 5.97
CA GLU A 169 9.50 18.83 6.46
C GLU A 169 9.14 19.07 7.94
N ASP A 170 10.16 19.28 8.78
CA ASP A 170 10.03 19.68 10.18
C ASP A 170 10.83 20.97 10.48
N GLU A 171 10.92 21.37 11.75
CA GLU A 171 11.71 22.54 12.18
C GLU A 171 13.21 22.40 11.89
N ALA A 172 13.73 21.17 11.83
CA ALA A 172 15.13 20.87 11.54
C ALA A 172 15.43 20.79 10.04
N GLY A 173 14.39 20.74 9.19
CA GLY A 173 14.47 20.80 7.74
C GLY A 173 13.88 19.56 7.07
N ASP A 174 14.56 19.07 6.03
CA ASP A 174 14.12 17.92 5.24
C ASP A 174 14.35 16.60 6.01
N VAL A 175 13.26 15.85 6.25
CA VAL A 175 13.29 14.56 6.94
C VAL A 175 14.04 13.49 6.12
N PHE A 176 14.07 13.58 4.79
CA PHE A 176 14.85 12.67 3.95
C PHE A 176 16.35 12.77 4.26
N ASP A 177 16.86 13.98 4.49
CA ASP A 177 18.26 14.21 4.88
C ASP A 177 18.56 13.61 6.26
N GLN A 178 17.58 13.56 7.17
CA GLN A 178 17.72 12.94 8.48
C GLN A 178 17.87 11.42 8.35
N PHE A 179 17.04 10.75 7.54
CA PHE A 179 17.18 9.32 7.24
C PHE A 179 18.50 9.02 6.51
N ALA A 180 18.89 9.85 5.54
CA ALA A 180 20.15 9.66 4.81
C ALA A 180 21.38 9.72 5.74
N ARG A 181 21.38 10.60 6.75
CA ARG A 181 22.43 10.65 7.79
C ARG A 181 22.49 9.40 8.65
N LEU A 182 21.39 8.66 8.77
CA LEU A 182 21.30 7.37 9.45
C LEU A 182 21.63 6.18 8.52
N GLY A 183 21.99 6.43 7.25
CA GLY A 183 22.21 5.38 6.26
C GLY A 183 20.93 4.63 5.89
N ALA A 184 19.77 5.29 6.01
CA ALA A 184 18.48 4.74 5.65
C ALA A 184 17.93 5.40 4.38
N SER A 185 17.10 4.65 3.65
CA SER A 185 16.29 5.18 2.56
C SER A 185 14.85 5.26 3.03
N ALA A 186 14.26 6.46 2.97
CA ALA A 186 12.87 6.69 3.30
C ALA A 186 12.09 7.15 2.08
N ASN A 187 10.80 6.88 2.09
CA ASN A 187 9.86 7.26 1.03
C ASN A 187 8.41 7.19 1.57
N ALA A 188 7.42 7.60 0.79
CA ALA A 188 6.00 7.49 1.09
C ALA A 188 5.17 7.28 -0.17
N TYR A 189 3.89 7.01 0.02
CA TYR A 189 2.90 7.07 -1.03
C TYR A 189 1.52 7.34 -0.46
N THR A 190 0.65 7.93 -1.28
CA THR A 190 -0.80 7.99 -1.05
C THR A 190 -1.51 7.14 -2.09
N TYR A 191 -2.50 6.37 -1.64
CA TYR A 191 -3.39 5.60 -2.49
C TYR A 191 -4.86 5.96 -2.19
N TYR A 192 -5.80 5.21 -2.77
CA TYR A 192 -7.23 5.51 -2.64
C TYR A 192 -7.71 5.48 -1.19
N GLY A 193 -7.34 4.47 -0.42
CA GLY A 193 -7.76 4.34 0.98
C GLY A 193 -6.71 4.73 2.01
N GLU A 194 -5.44 4.80 1.66
CA GLU A 194 -4.35 4.83 2.64
C GLU A 194 -3.20 5.75 2.23
N THR A 195 -2.47 6.23 3.24
CA THR A 195 -1.19 6.94 3.06
C THR A 195 -0.17 6.24 3.92
N ALA A 196 0.99 5.93 3.34
CA ALA A 196 2.03 5.17 4.01
C ALA A 196 3.37 5.89 3.97
N TYR A 197 4.11 5.80 5.07
CA TYR A 197 5.46 6.34 5.24
C TYR A 197 6.36 5.19 5.67
N HIS A 198 7.51 5.04 5.03
CA HIS A 198 8.39 3.89 5.30
C HIS A 198 9.86 4.23 5.16
N PHE A 199 10.69 3.39 5.77
CA PHE A 199 12.12 3.37 5.53
C PHE A 199 12.67 1.95 5.46
N SER A 200 13.84 1.82 4.83
CA SER A 200 14.72 0.67 4.89
C SER A 200 16.09 1.06 5.42
N THR A 201 16.70 0.18 6.22
CA THR A 201 18.06 0.38 6.78
C THR A 201 18.71 -0.95 7.10
N SER A 202 20.04 -0.96 7.24
CA SER A 202 20.81 -2.15 7.64
C SER A 202 21.41 -2.09 9.05
N ASP A 203 21.28 -0.96 9.75
CA ASP A 203 21.99 -0.76 11.02
C ASP A 203 21.20 0.15 11.99
N ALA A 204 20.74 1.31 11.53
CA ALA A 204 20.16 2.35 12.39
C ALA A 204 18.64 2.19 12.64
N PHE A 205 18.12 0.96 12.74
CA PHE A 205 16.67 0.70 12.78
C PHE A 205 15.96 1.48 13.90
N GLU A 206 16.45 1.42 15.14
CA GLU A 206 15.78 2.06 16.27
C GLU A 206 15.63 3.58 16.08
N ARG A 207 16.71 4.24 15.62
CA ARG A 207 16.73 5.70 15.37
C ARG A 207 15.82 6.09 14.21
N CYS A 208 15.80 5.26 13.16
CA CYS A 208 14.91 5.47 12.01
C CYS A 208 13.44 5.28 12.40
N LEU A 209 13.14 4.33 13.28
CA LEU A 209 11.79 4.10 13.78
C LEU A 209 11.30 5.26 14.65
N GLU A 210 12.15 5.77 15.55
CA GLU A 210 11.85 6.95 16.35
C GLU A 210 11.55 8.17 15.45
N LEU A 211 12.40 8.41 14.44
CA LEU A 211 12.19 9.48 13.47
C LEU A 211 10.87 9.31 12.70
N LEU A 212 10.58 8.11 12.18
CA LEU A 212 9.34 7.81 11.46
C LEU A 212 8.09 8.13 12.30
N LEU A 213 8.08 7.70 13.55
CA LEU A 213 6.96 7.95 14.47
C LEU A 213 6.82 9.43 14.80
N GLU A 214 7.92 10.15 14.95
CA GLU A 214 7.93 11.57 15.30
C GLU A 214 7.36 12.44 14.17
N PHE A 215 7.91 12.34 12.95
CA PHE A 215 7.55 13.26 11.86
C PHE A 215 6.12 13.05 11.36
N VAL A 216 5.64 11.79 11.32
CA VAL A 216 4.29 11.48 10.87
C VAL A 216 3.23 11.99 11.86
N THR A 217 3.55 12.02 13.16
CA THR A 217 2.60 12.39 14.23
C THR A 217 2.76 13.82 14.75
N THR A 218 3.77 14.55 14.26
CA THR A 218 4.07 15.93 14.64
C THR A 218 4.17 16.81 13.39
N PRO A 219 3.05 17.29 12.83
CA PRO A 219 3.05 18.06 11.60
C PRO A 219 3.62 19.46 11.83
N TYR A 220 4.46 19.92 10.89
CA TYR A 220 4.97 21.28 10.85
C TYR A 220 4.46 22.00 9.60
N PHE A 221 3.45 22.86 9.79
CA PHE A 221 2.77 23.57 8.70
C PHE A 221 2.92 25.08 8.88
N THR A 222 3.62 25.72 7.94
CA THR A 222 3.61 27.18 7.74
C THR A 222 3.00 27.54 6.39
N ASP A 223 2.42 28.74 6.28
CA ASP A 223 1.76 29.19 5.06
C ASP A 223 2.76 29.30 3.89
N GLU A 224 4.00 29.70 4.17
CA GLU A 224 5.05 29.78 3.15
C GLU A 224 5.41 28.39 2.58
N GLN A 225 5.50 27.38 3.45
CA GLN A 225 5.81 26.01 3.03
C GLN A 225 4.66 25.39 2.26
N ILE A 226 3.41 25.64 2.67
CA ILE A 226 2.23 25.18 1.95
C ILE A 226 2.17 25.79 0.55
N GLU A 227 2.46 27.09 0.40
CA GLU A 227 2.51 27.75 -0.90
C GLU A 227 3.62 27.20 -1.80
N LYS A 228 4.79 26.91 -1.22
CA LYS A 228 5.89 26.25 -1.92
C LYS A 228 5.47 24.87 -2.41
N GLU A 229 4.87 24.05 -1.54
CA GLU A 229 4.49 22.68 -1.88
C GLU A 229 3.36 22.60 -2.89
N ARG A 230 2.38 23.52 -2.81
CA ARG A 230 1.31 23.60 -3.81
C ARG A 230 1.86 23.76 -5.23
N LYS A 231 2.97 24.49 -5.41
CA LYS A 231 3.61 24.65 -6.72
C LYS A 231 4.28 23.36 -7.19
N VAL A 232 4.84 22.57 -6.29
CA VAL A 232 5.44 21.26 -6.59
C VAL A 232 4.35 20.30 -7.03
N ILE A 233 3.29 20.16 -6.24
CA ILE A 233 2.13 19.31 -6.56
C ILE A 233 1.45 19.77 -7.85
N ALA A 234 1.35 21.08 -8.12
CA ALA A 234 0.82 21.59 -9.38
C ALA A 234 1.66 21.18 -10.61
N GLN A 235 2.98 21.03 -10.48
CA GLN A 235 3.81 20.49 -11.57
C GLN A 235 3.59 18.98 -11.73
N GLU A 236 3.44 18.25 -10.63
CA GLU A 236 3.13 16.82 -10.65
C GLU A 236 1.78 16.54 -11.33
N ILE A 237 0.73 17.30 -10.99
CA ILE A 237 -0.59 17.20 -11.65
C ILE A 237 -0.44 17.38 -13.16
N ARG A 238 0.30 18.40 -13.61
CA ARG A 238 0.52 18.63 -15.05
C ARG A 238 1.26 17.48 -15.71
N LEU A 239 2.24 16.91 -15.02
CA LEU A 239 2.97 15.73 -15.51
C LEU A 239 2.03 14.54 -15.71
N TYR A 240 1.06 14.34 -14.81
CA TYR A 240 0.05 13.28 -14.96
C TYR A 240 -1.01 13.61 -16.00
N GLU A 241 -1.40 14.88 -16.16
CA GLU A 241 -2.26 15.33 -17.26
C GLU A 241 -1.62 15.07 -18.64
N ASP A 242 -0.29 15.15 -18.73
CA ASP A 242 0.49 14.83 -19.93
C ASP A 242 0.80 13.33 -20.09
N ALA A 243 0.43 12.48 -19.12
CA ALA A 243 0.69 11.04 -19.14
C ALA A 243 -0.50 10.26 -19.73
N PRO A 244 -0.40 9.74 -20.98
CA PRO A 244 -1.55 9.16 -21.66
C PRO A 244 -2.16 7.93 -20.99
N ASP A 245 -1.32 7.09 -20.35
CA ASP A 245 -1.78 5.89 -19.65
C ASP A 245 -2.64 6.25 -18.43
N LEU A 246 -2.20 7.25 -17.67
CA LEU A 246 -2.94 7.77 -16.53
C LEU A 246 -4.23 8.45 -16.98
N LYS A 247 -4.18 9.21 -18.08
CA LYS A 247 -5.35 9.87 -18.63
C LYS A 247 -6.40 8.87 -19.11
N ALA A 248 -5.99 7.84 -19.84
CA ALA A 248 -6.86 6.75 -20.27
C ALA A 248 -7.52 6.08 -19.05
N HIS A 249 -6.74 5.80 -17.99
CA HIS A 249 -7.26 5.19 -16.77
C HIS A 249 -8.25 6.10 -16.02
N LEU A 250 -7.91 7.36 -15.79
CA LEU A 250 -8.78 8.32 -15.09
C LEU A 250 -10.08 8.57 -15.86
N ASN A 251 -9.99 8.72 -17.19
CA ASN A 251 -11.16 8.84 -18.05
C ASN A 251 -12.06 7.59 -17.95
N LEU A 252 -11.47 6.39 -17.87
CA LEU A 252 -12.23 5.16 -17.65
C LEU A 252 -12.93 5.17 -16.28
N LEU A 253 -12.24 5.55 -15.20
CA LEU A 253 -12.86 5.64 -13.87
C LEU A 253 -14.01 6.65 -13.84
N ARG A 254 -13.89 7.78 -14.54
CA ARG A 254 -14.97 8.78 -14.70
C ARG A 254 -16.15 8.26 -15.51
N CYS A 255 -15.91 7.36 -16.46
CA CYS A 255 -16.95 6.64 -17.18
C CYS A 255 -17.63 5.58 -16.31
N LEU A 256 -16.89 4.86 -15.47
CA LEU A 256 -17.45 3.82 -14.61
C LEU A 256 -18.24 4.41 -13.43
N TYR A 257 -17.73 5.43 -12.75
CA TYR A 257 -18.28 5.92 -11.48
C TYR A 257 -18.98 7.27 -11.62
N HIS A 258 -20.22 7.34 -11.12
CA HIS A 258 -21.06 8.54 -11.15
C HIS A 258 -20.63 9.55 -10.09
N ARG A 259 -20.38 9.08 -8.87
CA ARG A 259 -20.18 9.94 -7.68
C ARG A 259 -19.03 9.47 -6.81
N HIS A 260 -18.69 8.19 -6.85
CA HIS A 260 -17.63 7.62 -6.02
C HIS A 260 -16.29 8.37 -6.21
N PRO A 261 -15.62 8.81 -5.13
CA PRO A 261 -14.39 9.63 -5.22
C PRO A 261 -13.23 9.02 -6.00
N ILE A 262 -13.22 7.68 -6.17
CA ILE A 262 -12.23 6.97 -7.01
C ILE A 262 -12.13 7.51 -8.45
N ARG A 263 -13.18 8.20 -8.94
CA ARG A 263 -13.19 8.84 -10.25
C ARG A 263 -12.30 10.08 -10.36
N GLU A 264 -11.80 10.57 -9.23
CA GLU A 264 -10.87 11.70 -9.17
C GLU A 264 -9.43 11.21 -8.99
N ASP A 265 -8.49 12.01 -9.48
CA ASP A 265 -7.07 11.73 -9.31
C ASP A 265 -6.68 11.81 -7.83
N ILE A 266 -5.75 10.95 -7.40
CA ILE A 266 -5.19 10.94 -6.05
C ILE A 266 -4.58 12.30 -5.71
N THR A 267 -3.95 12.95 -6.70
CA THR A 267 -3.34 14.28 -6.58
C THR A 267 -4.37 15.42 -6.57
N GLY A 268 -5.63 15.13 -6.92
CA GLY A 268 -6.68 16.13 -7.11
C GLY A 268 -6.56 16.86 -8.44
N SER A 269 -6.94 18.12 -8.46
CA SER A 269 -6.83 19.01 -9.62
C SER A 269 -6.20 20.33 -9.21
N LEU A 270 -5.74 21.12 -10.19
CA LEU A 270 -5.22 22.47 -9.92
C LEU A 270 -6.25 23.34 -9.14
N GLU A 271 -7.54 23.17 -9.42
CA GLU A 271 -8.62 23.85 -8.72
C GLU A 271 -8.81 23.33 -7.28
N SER A 272 -8.74 22.01 -7.07
CA SER A 272 -8.92 21.44 -5.74
C SER A 272 -7.76 21.80 -4.81
N ILE A 273 -6.50 21.70 -5.27
CA ILE A 273 -5.33 22.02 -4.45
C ILE A 273 -5.19 23.51 -4.14
N ALA A 274 -5.76 24.38 -4.99
CA ALA A 274 -5.82 25.82 -4.73
C ALA A 274 -6.69 26.18 -3.51
N ARG A 275 -7.64 25.30 -3.15
CA ARG A 275 -8.53 25.47 -1.98
C ARG A 275 -7.96 24.84 -0.71
N ILE A 276 -6.81 24.18 -0.77
CA ILE A 276 -6.18 23.55 0.39
C ILE A 276 -5.34 24.61 1.13
N ASP A 277 -5.73 24.86 2.38
CA ASP A 277 -5.07 25.76 3.32
C ASP A 277 -4.52 25.01 4.54
N ARG A 278 -3.87 25.75 5.43
CA ARG A 278 -3.25 25.22 6.64
C ARG A 278 -4.29 24.60 7.56
N GLU A 279 -5.43 25.24 7.75
CA GLU A 279 -6.51 24.79 8.62
C GLU A 279 -7.06 23.44 8.17
N LEU A 280 -7.28 23.25 6.87
CA LEU A 280 -7.74 21.98 6.30
C LEU A 280 -6.70 20.87 6.47
N LEU A 281 -5.41 21.15 6.23
CA LEU A 281 -4.34 20.17 6.47
C LEU A 281 -4.29 19.77 7.94
N GLN A 282 -4.36 20.74 8.87
CA GLN A 282 -4.40 20.46 10.30
C GLN A 282 -5.64 19.65 10.70
N LEU A 283 -6.80 19.98 10.13
CA LEU A 283 -8.04 19.27 10.38
C LEU A 283 -7.95 17.80 9.96
N CYS A 284 -7.51 17.53 8.73
CA CYS A 284 -7.35 16.18 8.21
C CYS A 284 -6.28 15.41 8.99
N HIS A 285 -5.13 16.03 9.30
CA HIS A 285 -4.10 15.40 10.12
C HIS A 285 -4.64 14.99 11.50
N ARG A 286 -5.26 15.92 12.24
CA ARG A 286 -5.85 15.61 13.56
C ARG A 286 -6.96 14.56 13.52
N THR A 287 -7.68 14.47 12.40
CA THR A 287 -8.79 13.53 12.25
C THR A 287 -8.31 12.12 11.92
N PHE A 288 -7.30 11.99 11.04
CA PHE A 288 -6.89 10.70 10.46
C PHE A 288 -5.53 10.17 10.94
N TYR A 289 -4.63 11.02 11.42
CA TYR A 289 -3.30 10.63 11.94
C TYR A 289 -3.34 10.39 13.46
N ARG A 290 -4.49 9.95 13.97
CA ARG A 290 -4.66 9.49 15.35
C ARG A 290 -4.07 8.09 15.50
N PRO A 291 -3.44 7.75 16.65
CA PRO A 291 -2.80 6.45 16.82
C PRO A 291 -3.73 5.25 16.56
N ASP A 292 -5.00 5.32 16.96
CA ASP A 292 -6.01 4.27 16.72
C ASP A 292 -6.39 4.06 15.24
N ASN A 293 -6.06 5.03 14.38
CA ASN A 293 -6.20 4.96 12.93
C ASN A 293 -4.86 4.68 12.20
N LEU A 294 -3.78 4.46 12.96
CA LEU A 294 -2.46 4.13 12.43
C LEU A 294 -2.13 2.64 12.60
N LEU A 295 -1.29 2.14 11.70
CA LEU A 295 -0.71 0.81 11.76
C LEU A 295 0.79 0.90 11.48
N LEU A 296 1.61 0.45 12.44
CA LEU A 296 3.04 0.26 12.25
C LEU A 296 3.31 -1.21 11.96
N VAL A 297 3.99 -1.51 10.85
CA VAL A 297 4.51 -2.84 10.55
C VAL A 297 6.03 -2.78 10.41
N ALA A 298 6.74 -3.65 11.11
CA ALA A 298 8.21 -3.76 11.05
C ALA A 298 8.63 -5.18 10.69
N CYS A 299 9.60 -5.33 9.79
CA CYS A 299 10.12 -6.63 9.36
C CYS A 299 11.65 -6.58 9.22
N GLY A 300 12.34 -7.60 9.72
CA GLY A 300 13.81 -7.66 9.74
C GLY A 300 14.33 -8.50 10.90
N ASP A 301 15.64 -8.55 11.09
CA ASP A 301 16.25 -9.18 12.27
C ASP A 301 16.04 -8.31 13.52
N LEU A 302 14.82 -8.36 14.07
CA LEU A 302 14.30 -7.46 15.07
C LEU A 302 13.78 -8.24 16.28
N ASP A 303 14.00 -7.71 17.48
CA ASP A 303 13.32 -8.15 18.70
C ASP A 303 11.95 -7.45 18.81
N PRO A 304 10.82 -8.18 18.71
CA PRO A 304 9.48 -7.59 18.83
C PRO A 304 9.27 -6.78 20.11
N ALA A 305 9.80 -7.25 21.25
CA ALA A 305 9.64 -6.55 22.52
C ALA A 305 10.28 -5.16 22.46
N ARG A 306 11.48 -5.07 21.89
CA ARG A 306 12.20 -3.82 21.70
C ARG A 306 11.46 -2.86 20.77
N VAL A 307 10.89 -3.35 19.67
CA VAL A 307 10.11 -2.54 18.74
C VAL A 307 8.85 -1.98 19.41
N PHE A 308 8.13 -2.80 20.18
CA PHE A 308 6.97 -2.34 20.95
C PHE A 308 7.33 -1.26 21.96
N ASP A 309 8.44 -1.43 22.68
CA ASP A 309 8.91 -0.45 23.66
C ASP A 309 9.29 0.88 22.99
N LEU A 310 9.98 0.84 21.84
CA LEU A 310 10.30 2.03 21.05
C LEU A 310 9.03 2.75 20.58
N ALA A 311 8.08 2.01 20.01
CA ALA A 311 6.82 2.56 19.55
C ALA A 311 6.02 3.21 20.70
N ALA A 312 6.12 2.69 21.92
CA ALA A 312 5.44 3.20 23.10
C ALA A 312 6.05 4.49 23.69
N ARG A 313 7.32 4.84 23.41
CA ARG A 313 7.99 6.01 24.03
C ARG A 313 7.26 7.34 23.81
N GLY A 314 6.58 7.50 22.68
CA GLY A 314 5.80 8.69 22.33
C GLY A 314 4.29 8.60 22.60
N ALA A 315 3.81 7.48 23.18
CA ALA A 315 2.38 7.19 23.24
C ALA A 315 1.58 8.22 24.03
N GLU A 316 2.10 8.68 25.17
CA GLU A 316 1.40 9.69 25.99
C GLU A 316 1.23 11.02 25.23
N ALA A 317 2.27 11.48 24.51
CA ALA A 317 2.22 12.71 23.74
C ALA A 317 1.26 12.59 22.54
N ARG A 318 1.24 11.43 21.86
CA ARG A 318 0.29 11.17 20.78
C ARG A 318 -1.15 11.08 21.28
N ALA A 319 -1.38 10.38 22.38
CA ALA A 319 -2.70 10.26 23.01
C ALA A 319 -3.24 11.63 23.43
N ALA A 320 -2.40 12.51 24.00
CA ALA A 320 -2.79 13.86 24.38
C ALA A 320 -3.23 14.74 23.19
N ARG A 321 -2.71 14.47 21.99
CA ARG A 321 -3.06 15.17 20.75
C ARG A 321 -4.28 14.56 20.05
N ALA A 322 -4.59 13.29 20.33
CA ALA A 322 -5.64 12.54 19.66
C ALA A 322 -6.97 12.63 20.43
N ASN A 323 -8.05 13.03 19.75
CA ASN A 323 -9.39 12.98 20.32
C ASN A 323 -10.00 11.56 20.16
N LEU A 324 -9.44 10.60 20.91
CA LEU A 324 -9.77 9.16 20.80
C LEU A 324 -11.20 8.80 21.21
N ALA A 325 -11.92 9.72 21.87
CA ALA A 325 -13.26 9.46 22.40
C ALA A 325 -14.35 9.32 21.32
N VAL A 326 -14.08 9.77 20.08
CA VAL A 326 -15.06 9.75 18.99
C VAL A 326 -14.58 8.80 17.89
N PRO A 327 -15.40 7.82 17.46
CA PRO A 327 -15.04 6.92 16.38
C PRO A 327 -14.95 7.67 15.04
N LEU A 328 -13.97 7.32 14.21
CA LEU A 328 -13.84 7.86 12.87
C LEU A 328 -15.02 7.38 12.00
N ARG A 329 -15.65 8.32 11.28
CA ARG A 329 -16.79 8.04 10.41
C ARG A 329 -16.59 8.71 9.06
N ARG A 330 -16.77 7.95 7.99
CA ARG A 330 -16.66 8.40 6.59
C ARG A 330 -18.03 8.33 5.94
N ALA A 331 -18.30 9.23 5.01
CA ALA A 331 -19.48 9.17 4.16
C ALA A 331 -19.02 8.85 2.75
N LEU A 332 -19.46 7.71 2.22
CA LEU A 332 -19.33 7.42 0.80
C LEU A 332 -20.67 7.69 0.13
N PRO A 333 -20.67 8.26 -1.09
CA PRO A 333 -21.90 8.49 -1.82
C PRO A 333 -22.55 7.15 -2.19
N SER A 334 -23.88 7.14 -2.26
CA SER A 334 -24.60 6.02 -2.87
C SER A 334 -24.24 5.96 -4.36
N GLU A 335 -23.54 4.90 -4.77
CA GLU A 335 -23.02 4.70 -6.12
C GLU A 335 -23.91 3.70 -6.90
N PRO A 336 -24.49 4.09 -8.05
CA PRO A 336 -25.25 3.18 -8.90
C PRO A 336 -24.39 2.05 -9.49
N LEU A 337 -24.98 0.88 -9.74
CA LEU A 337 -24.27 -0.26 -10.36
C LEU A 337 -24.01 -0.08 -11.86
N GLY A 338 -24.79 0.77 -12.55
CA GLY A 338 -24.53 1.12 -13.93
C GLY A 338 -23.30 2.02 -14.09
N VAL A 339 -22.82 2.13 -15.33
CA VAL A 339 -21.74 3.06 -15.69
C VAL A 339 -22.28 4.49 -15.84
N ALA A 340 -21.46 5.48 -15.52
CA ALA A 340 -21.79 6.90 -15.65
C ALA A 340 -21.81 7.39 -17.10
N SER A 341 -20.90 6.88 -17.92
CA SER A 341 -20.85 7.11 -19.36
C SER A 341 -20.28 5.88 -20.04
N PRO A 342 -20.81 5.45 -21.20
CA PRO A 342 -20.31 4.28 -21.91
C PRO A 342 -18.93 4.52 -22.55
N ARG A 343 -18.56 5.79 -22.80
CA ARG A 343 -17.32 6.10 -23.52
C ARG A 343 -16.75 7.46 -23.16
N ALA A 344 -15.42 7.54 -23.14
CA ALA A 344 -14.64 8.77 -23.21
C ALA A 344 -13.61 8.67 -24.34
N CYS A 345 -13.36 9.78 -25.02
CA CYS A 345 -12.32 9.88 -26.05
C CYS A 345 -11.58 11.20 -25.88
N GLU A 346 -10.25 11.12 -25.87
CA GLU A 346 -9.37 12.27 -25.75
C GLU A 346 -8.24 12.17 -26.77
N ARG A 347 -7.72 13.31 -27.23
CA ARG A 347 -6.58 13.37 -28.14
C ARG A 347 -5.37 13.90 -27.41
N MET A 348 -4.24 13.21 -27.54
CA MET A 348 -2.97 13.55 -26.88
C MET A 348 -1.80 13.32 -27.84
N SER A 349 -0.62 13.86 -27.49
CA SER A 349 0.61 13.67 -28.26
C SER A 349 1.15 12.24 -28.12
N VAL A 350 0.57 11.31 -28.87
CA VAL A 350 0.87 9.87 -28.84
C VAL A 350 1.00 9.34 -30.26
N SER A 351 1.90 8.38 -30.47
CA SER A 351 2.14 7.77 -31.79
C SER A 351 1.12 6.69 -32.15
N SER A 352 0.59 5.99 -31.14
CA SER A 352 -0.38 4.92 -31.29
C SER A 352 -1.57 5.18 -30.37
N PRO A 353 -2.81 4.85 -30.79
CA PRO A 353 -3.96 4.87 -29.90
C PRO A 353 -3.78 3.94 -28.69
N ARG A 354 -4.46 4.30 -27.60
CA ARG A 354 -4.57 3.49 -26.38
C ARG A 354 -6.03 3.33 -26.02
N VAL A 355 -6.45 2.10 -25.75
CA VAL A 355 -7.82 1.81 -25.33
C VAL A 355 -7.86 1.01 -24.05
N LEU A 356 -8.74 1.39 -23.13
CA LEU A 356 -9.07 0.61 -21.96
C LEU A 356 -10.57 0.31 -21.97
N LEU A 357 -10.90 -0.96 -21.84
CA LEU A 357 -12.24 -1.48 -21.56
C LEU A 357 -12.34 -1.77 -20.06
N GLY A 358 -13.32 -1.17 -19.39
CA GLY A 358 -13.57 -1.39 -17.98
C GLY A 358 -14.95 -1.98 -17.74
N PHE A 359 -15.08 -2.82 -16.73
CA PHE A 359 -16.35 -3.38 -16.27
C PHE A 359 -16.57 -2.98 -14.82
N LYS A 360 -17.66 -2.27 -14.56
CA LYS A 360 -18.02 -1.94 -13.19
C LYS A 360 -18.58 -3.18 -12.52
N ASP A 361 -18.10 -3.44 -11.31
CA ASP A 361 -18.45 -4.64 -10.58
C ASP A 361 -19.06 -4.32 -9.23
N ARG A 362 -19.82 -5.28 -8.69
CA ARG A 362 -20.39 -5.15 -7.36
C ARG A 362 -19.29 -5.41 -6.33
N PRO A 363 -19.00 -4.45 -5.42
CA PRO A 363 -17.99 -4.67 -4.40
C PRO A 363 -18.44 -5.78 -3.45
N ALA A 364 -17.49 -6.67 -3.13
CA ALA A 364 -17.68 -7.72 -2.15
C ALA A 364 -17.49 -7.18 -0.72
N PRO A 365 -18.12 -7.79 0.31
CA PRO A 365 -17.96 -7.37 1.69
C PRO A 365 -16.50 -7.36 2.16
N PHE A 366 -16.14 -6.36 2.96
CA PHE A 366 -14.80 -6.19 3.54
C PHE A 366 -14.26 -7.46 4.23
N GLY A 367 -12.94 -7.63 4.23
CA GLY A 367 -12.26 -8.80 4.79
C GLY A 367 -12.05 -9.97 3.79
N PRO A 368 -11.98 -11.23 4.27
CA PRO A 368 -11.65 -12.39 3.44
C PRO A 368 -12.56 -12.63 2.22
N PRO A 369 -13.89 -12.41 2.29
CA PRO A 369 -14.76 -12.57 1.11
C PRO A 369 -14.35 -11.69 -0.07
N ARG A 370 -13.93 -10.43 0.18
CA ARG A 370 -13.44 -9.53 -0.85
C ARG A 370 -12.13 -9.99 -1.47
N LEU A 371 -11.19 -10.45 -0.65
CA LEU A 371 -9.93 -11.01 -1.17
C LEU A 371 -10.20 -12.21 -2.07
N ARG A 372 -11.08 -13.13 -1.64
CA ARG A 372 -11.49 -14.29 -2.44
C ARG A 372 -12.08 -13.86 -3.78
N ALA A 373 -13.07 -12.96 -3.76
CA ALA A 373 -13.69 -12.44 -4.98
C ALA A 373 -12.68 -11.77 -5.93
N ALA A 374 -11.70 -11.04 -5.38
CA ALA A 374 -10.64 -10.41 -6.16
C ALA A 374 -9.63 -11.40 -6.76
N ARG A 375 -9.38 -12.53 -6.10
CA ARG A 375 -8.53 -13.61 -6.64
C ARG A 375 -9.27 -14.44 -7.68
N GLU A 376 -10.54 -14.76 -7.46
CA GLU A 376 -11.36 -15.49 -8.43
C GLU A 376 -11.44 -14.76 -9.77
N LEU A 377 -11.85 -13.48 -9.75
CA LEU A 377 -11.94 -12.72 -11.01
C LEU A 377 -10.55 -12.41 -11.58
N GLY A 378 -9.55 -12.14 -10.73
CA GLY A 378 -8.17 -11.97 -11.16
C GLY A 378 -7.63 -13.20 -11.90
N PHE A 379 -7.91 -14.41 -11.40
CA PHE A 379 -7.55 -15.66 -12.09
C PHE A 379 -8.32 -15.86 -13.39
N ALA A 380 -9.62 -15.55 -13.42
CA ALA A 380 -10.38 -15.62 -14.67
C ALA A 380 -9.76 -14.72 -15.74
N LEU A 381 -9.46 -13.46 -15.39
CA LEU A 381 -8.84 -12.51 -16.32
C LEU A 381 -7.42 -12.93 -16.74
N GLU A 382 -6.59 -13.47 -15.83
CA GLU A 382 -5.24 -13.94 -16.17
C GLU A 382 -5.27 -15.21 -17.04
N LEU A 383 -6.28 -16.08 -16.90
CA LEU A 383 -6.48 -17.24 -17.78
C LEU A 383 -6.91 -16.81 -19.19
N VAL A 384 -7.84 -15.85 -19.28
CA VAL A 384 -8.39 -15.38 -20.56
C VAL A 384 -7.41 -14.46 -21.30
N PHE A 385 -6.75 -13.54 -20.58
CA PHE A 385 -6.00 -12.42 -21.17
C PHE A 385 -4.52 -12.36 -20.77
N GLY A 386 -4.05 -13.26 -19.90
CA GLY A 386 -2.67 -13.26 -19.44
C GLY A 386 -1.67 -13.53 -20.58
N ARG A 387 -0.39 -13.23 -20.34
CA ARG A 387 0.67 -13.33 -21.38
C ARG A 387 0.84 -14.73 -21.97
N SER A 388 0.38 -15.77 -21.27
CA SER A 388 0.42 -17.16 -21.72
C SER A 388 -0.92 -17.67 -22.27
N SER A 389 -1.92 -16.79 -22.41
CA SER A 389 -3.23 -17.13 -22.95
C SER A 389 -3.17 -17.18 -24.48
N ALA A 390 -4.06 -18.00 -25.06
CA ALA A 390 -4.22 -18.05 -26.51
C ALA A 390 -4.66 -16.70 -27.09
N PHE A 391 -5.46 -15.91 -26.35
CA PHE A 391 -5.83 -14.55 -26.75
C PHE A 391 -4.58 -13.68 -26.92
N PHE A 392 -3.72 -13.63 -25.91
CA PHE A 392 -2.53 -12.79 -25.94
C PHE A 392 -1.59 -13.20 -27.07
N GLU A 393 -1.34 -14.51 -27.22
CA GLU A 393 -0.47 -15.02 -28.30
C GLU A 393 -1.00 -14.65 -29.69
N ARG A 394 -2.29 -14.91 -29.96
CA ARG A 394 -2.91 -14.61 -31.27
C ARG A 394 -2.86 -13.13 -31.61
N HIS A 395 -3.25 -12.26 -30.67
CA HIS A 395 -3.37 -10.83 -30.94
C HIS A 395 -2.02 -10.11 -30.87
N CYS A 396 -1.04 -10.63 -30.14
CA CYS A 396 0.33 -10.15 -30.22
C CYS A 396 0.95 -10.52 -31.58
N ALA A 397 0.72 -11.74 -32.07
CA ALA A 397 1.21 -12.16 -33.39
C ALA A 397 0.56 -11.39 -34.55
N SER A 398 -0.72 -11.01 -34.42
CA SER A 398 -1.40 -10.17 -35.42
C SER A 398 -1.06 -8.68 -35.32
N GLY A 399 -0.34 -8.26 -34.27
CA GLY A 399 -0.05 -6.84 -34.00
C GLY A 399 -1.24 -6.02 -33.49
N LEU A 400 -2.33 -6.67 -33.05
CA LEU A 400 -3.48 -5.96 -32.45
C LEU A 400 -3.16 -5.47 -31.04
N ILE A 401 -2.33 -6.21 -30.30
CA ILE A 401 -1.82 -5.83 -28.99
C ILE A 401 -0.29 -5.94 -28.95
N ASP A 402 0.31 -5.35 -27.93
CA ASP A 402 1.72 -5.51 -27.60
C ASP A 402 1.93 -5.81 -26.10
N ASP A 403 3.19 -5.67 -25.63
CA ASP A 403 3.59 -5.89 -24.23
C ASP A 403 3.02 -4.88 -23.22
N THR A 404 2.26 -3.88 -23.68
CA THR A 404 1.51 -2.94 -22.82
C THR A 404 0.13 -3.48 -22.45
N PHE A 405 -0.41 -4.44 -23.21
CA PHE A 405 -1.73 -5.00 -22.93
C PHE A 405 -1.74 -5.70 -21.57
N SER A 406 -2.77 -5.38 -20.78
CA SER A 406 -2.95 -5.94 -19.45
C SER A 406 -4.43 -6.18 -19.15
N ALA A 407 -4.69 -7.08 -18.20
CA ALA A 407 -5.99 -7.29 -17.61
C ALA A 407 -5.84 -7.34 -16.09
N SER A 408 -6.75 -6.66 -15.39
CA SER A 408 -6.57 -6.28 -14.01
C SER A 408 -7.92 -6.15 -13.30
N TYR A 409 -7.95 -6.36 -11.98
CA TYR A 409 -9.15 -6.22 -11.16
C TYR A 409 -8.81 -5.51 -9.85
N SER A 410 -9.56 -4.46 -9.58
CA SER A 410 -9.36 -3.54 -8.46
C SER A 410 -10.60 -3.49 -7.59
N THR A 411 -10.41 -3.44 -6.27
CA THR A 411 -11.51 -3.29 -5.31
C THR A 411 -11.04 -2.56 -4.05
N GLY A 412 -11.92 -1.74 -3.48
CA GLY A 412 -11.65 -0.91 -2.30
C GLY A 412 -12.02 -1.57 -0.98
N ARG A 413 -12.52 -0.79 -0.02
CA ARG A 413 -12.96 -1.25 1.31
C ARG A 413 -14.39 -1.83 1.31
N GLY A 414 -14.81 -2.42 0.19
CA GLY A 414 -16.20 -2.86 -0.04
C GLY A 414 -17.12 -1.78 -0.61
N ASP A 415 -16.54 -0.71 -1.15
CA ASP A 415 -17.20 0.47 -1.70
C ASP A 415 -17.11 0.59 -3.23
N TYR A 416 -16.03 0.06 -3.82
CA TYR A 416 -15.88 -0.01 -5.26
C TYR A 416 -15.25 -1.34 -5.72
N ALA A 417 -15.58 -1.74 -6.94
CA ALA A 417 -14.90 -2.79 -7.66
C ALA A 417 -15.03 -2.58 -9.18
N HIS A 418 -13.98 -2.93 -9.92
CA HIS A 418 -14.01 -2.93 -11.39
C HIS A 418 -12.88 -3.78 -11.97
N ALA A 419 -13.12 -4.32 -13.16
CA ALA A 419 -12.07 -4.89 -14.01
C ALA A 419 -11.62 -3.86 -15.05
N VAL A 420 -10.34 -3.86 -15.42
CA VAL A 420 -9.80 -3.07 -16.54
C VAL A 420 -8.94 -3.95 -17.40
N LEU A 421 -9.14 -3.85 -18.72
CA LEU A 421 -8.33 -4.53 -19.72
C LEU A 421 -8.04 -3.61 -20.91
N GLY A 422 -6.88 -3.75 -21.53
CA GLY A 422 -6.49 -2.94 -22.67
C GLY A 422 -5.02 -2.53 -22.66
N GLY A 423 -4.66 -1.66 -23.59
CA GLY A 423 -3.29 -1.23 -23.86
C GLY A 423 -3.17 -0.39 -25.14
N GLU A 424 -1.95 -0.24 -25.64
CA GLU A 424 -1.68 0.31 -26.96
C GLU A 424 -2.20 -0.62 -28.06
N THR A 425 -2.82 -0.04 -29.09
CA THR A 425 -3.35 -0.81 -30.22
C THR A 425 -3.51 0.05 -31.47
N PRO A 426 -3.23 -0.47 -32.67
CA PRO A 426 -3.55 0.22 -33.91
C PRO A 426 -5.06 0.25 -34.21
N ASP A 427 -5.85 -0.64 -33.62
CA ASP A 427 -7.30 -0.77 -33.85
C ASP A 427 -8.07 -0.85 -32.52
N PRO A 428 -8.39 0.30 -31.90
CA PRO A 428 -9.11 0.37 -30.64
C PRO A 428 -10.46 -0.34 -30.64
N GLU A 429 -11.24 -0.13 -31.69
CA GLU A 429 -12.57 -0.72 -31.83
C GLU A 429 -12.48 -2.25 -32.01
N GLY A 430 -11.53 -2.73 -32.83
CA GLY A 430 -11.25 -4.15 -32.99
C GLY A 430 -10.77 -4.83 -31.70
N LEU A 431 -9.91 -4.17 -30.91
CA LEU A 431 -9.44 -4.71 -29.63
C LEU A 431 -10.59 -4.84 -28.62
N VAL A 432 -11.46 -3.82 -28.51
CA VAL A 432 -12.64 -3.89 -27.63
C VAL A 432 -13.56 -5.04 -28.03
N ALA A 433 -13.85 -5.19 -29.33
CA ALA A 433 -14.68 -6.29 -29.83
C ALA A 433 -14.05 -7.65 -29.52
N ALA A 434 -12.76 -7.83 -29.80
CA ALA A 434 -12.04 -9.06 -29.52
C ALA A 434 -12.06 -9.44 -28.03
N CYS A 435 -11.93 -8.46 -27.13
CA CYS A 435 -11.97 -8.72 -25.69
C CYS A 435 -13.38 -9.16 -25.22
N LEU A 436 -14.43 -8.52 -25.74
CA LEU A 436 -15.81 -8.91 -25.43
C LEU A 436 -16.14 -10.30 -25.97
N GLU A 437 -15.75 -10.59 -27.21
CA GLU A 437 -15.91 -11.91 -27.83
C GLU A 437 -15.18 -13.00 -27.03
N GLU A 438 -13.95 -12.76 -26.60
CA GLU A 438 -13.19 -13.72 -25.80
C GLU A 438 -13.84 -13.95 -24.42
N LEU A 439 -14.36 -12.91 -23.76
CA LEU A 439 -15.10 -13.06 -22.50
C LEU A 439 -16.38 -13.89 -22.68
N VAL A 440 -17.12 -13.67 -23.76
CA VAL A 440 -18.33 -14.45 -24.08
C VAL A 440 -17.97 -15.90 -24.38
N ALA A 441 -16.93 -16.13 -25.19
CA ALA A 441 -16.44 -17.47 -25.50
C ALA A 441 -15.97 -18.22 -24.24
N ALA A 442 -15.21 -17.56 -23.35
CA ALA A 442 -14.75 -18.14 -22.09
C ALA A 442 -15.92 -18.50 -21.16
N ARG A 443 -17.01 -17.71 -21.14
CA ARG A 443 -18.23 -18.07 -20.38
C ARG A 443 -18.96 -19.27 -20.95
N ALA A 444 -18.96 -19.43 -22.27
CA ALA A 444 -19.67 -20.49 -22.96
C ALA A 444 -18.92 -21.83 -22.93
N HIS A 445 -17.60 -21.80 -23.15
CA HIS A 445 -16.77 -22.99 -23.29
C HIS A 445 -16.05 -23.40 -22.00
N GLY A 446 -16.03 -22.53 -20.99
CA GLY A 446 -15.29 -22.75 -19.74
C GLY A 446 -13.81 -22.42 -19.87
N LEU A 447 -13.07 -22.61 -18.77
CA LEU A 447 -11.65 -22.34 -18.66
C LEU A 447 -10.84 -23.65 -18.55
N ASP A 448 -9.62 -23.67 -19.09
CA ASP A 448 -8.80 -24.89 -19.05
C ASP A 448 -8.30 -25.22 -17.62
N ALA A 449 -8.58 -26.43 -17.17
CA ALA A 449 -8.24 -26.88 -15.82
C ALA A 449 -6.72 -27.07 -15.60
N ASN A 450 -5.94 -27.38 -16.63
CA ASN A 450 -4.49 -27.46 -16.51
C ASN A 450 -3.89 -26.06 -16.37
N ASP A 451 -4.39 -25.10 -17.13
CA ASP A 451 -3.96 -23.71 -17.11
C ASP A 451 -4.28 -23.09 -15.75
N PHE A 452 -5.48 -23.32 -15.23
CA PHE A 452 -5.85 -22.90 -13.88
C PHE A 452 -4.90 -23.48 -12.81
N ARG A 453 -4.62 -24.78 -12.85
CA ARG A 453 -3.68 -25.41 -11.89
C ARG A 453 -2.28 -24.79 -11.98
N ARG A 454 -1.78 -24.53 -13.19
CA ARG A 454 -0.48 -23.87 -13.39
C ARG A 454 -0.49 -22.45 -12.84
N LEU A 455 -1.55 -21.68 -13.12
CA LEU A 455 -1.70 -20.31 -12.63
C LEU A 455 -1.76 -20.25 -11.11
N ARG A 456 -2.59 -21.08 -10.48
CA ARG A 456 -2.71 -21.16 -9.02
C ARG A 456 -1.38 -21.51 -8.35
N ASN A 457 -0.67 -22.51 -8.88
CA ASN A 457 0.66 -22.90 -8.39
C ASN A 457 1.71 -21.79 -8.59
N SER A 458 1.64 -21.07 -9.72
CA SER A 458 2.50 -19.91 -10.00
C SER A 458 2.24 -18.76 -9.02
N SER A 459 0.97 -18.47 -8.73
CA SER A 459 0.54 -17.48 -7.74
C SER A 459 1.04 -17.83 -6.34
N TYR A 460 0.87 -19.10 -5.94
CA TYR A 460 1.40 -19.64 -4.68
C TYR A 460 2.92 -19.48 -4.59
N GLY A 461 3.66 -19.90 -5.62
CA GLY A 461 5.12 -19.75 -5.64
C GLY A 461 5.59 -18.29 -5.64
N ARG A 462 4.82 -17.38 -6.24
CA ARG A 462 5.09 -15.93 -6.22
C ARG A 462 4.92 -15.36 -4.81
N PHE A 463 3.85 -15.77 -4.12
CA PHE A 463 3.61 -15.40 -2.72
C PHE A 463 4.76 -15.86 -1.82
N LEU A 464 5.15 -17.13 -1.89
CA LEU A 464 6.26 -17.66 -1.09
C LEU A 464 7.58 -16.92 -1.34
N ARG A 465 7.89 -16.60 -2.60
CA ARG A 465 9.10 -15.82 -2.91
C ARG A 465 9.09 -14.43 -2.31
N GLY A 466 7.91 -13.85 -2.07
CA GLY A 466 7.79 -12.54 -1.43
C GLY A 466 8.28 -12.52 0.01
N PHE A 467 8.23 -13.65 0.71
CA PHE A 467 8.76 -13.79 2.07
C PHE A 467 10.29 -13.67 2.17
N ASN A 468 10.99 -13.67 1.03
CA ASN A 468 12.42 -13.39 0.96
C ASN A 468 12.76 -11.89 0.95
N SER A 469 11.76 -11.00 1.03
CA SER A 469 11.96 -9.55 1.09
C SER A 469 11.25 -8.97 2.31
N VAL A 470 12.01 -8.31 3.19
CA VAL A 470 11.46 -7.64 4.38
C VAL A 470 10.42 -6.58 4.02
N GLU A 471 10.63 -5.87 2.92
CA GLU A 471 9.69 -4.87 2.39
C GLU A 471 8.39 -5.52 1.92
N GLN A 472 8.47 -6.58 1.11
CA GLN A 472 7.26 -7.23 0.57
C GLN A 472 6.43 -7.89 1.68
N VAL A 473 7.09 -8.43 2.71
CA VAL A 473 6.41 -8.99 3.90
C VAL A 473 5.72 -7.89 4.69
N ALA A 474 6.43 -6.81 5.03
CA ALA A 474 5.87 -5.73 5.83
C ALA A 474 4.70 -5.03 5.10
N CYS A 475 4.85 -4.72 3.81
CA CYS A 475 3.78 -4.12 3.03
C CYS A 475 2.62 -5.09 2.80
N GLY A 476 2.88 -6.39 2.62
CA GLY A 476 1.83 -7.40 2.52
C GLY A 476 1.03 -7.54 3.81
N GLU A 477 1.69 -7.50 4.97
CA GLU A 477 1.03 -7.56 6.28
C GLU A 477 0.25 -6.27 6.58
N ALA A 478 0.78 -5.12 6.16
CA ALA A 478 0.11 -3.84 6.24
C ALA A 478 -1.20 -3.83 5.42
N ASP A 479 -1.12 -4.20 4.14
CA ASP A 479 -2.30 -4.35 3.27
C ASP A 479 -3.27 -5.34 3.89
N ALA A 480 -2.82 -6.54 4.28
CA ALA A 480 -3.68 -7.56 4.89
C ALA A 480 -4.47 -7.03 6.09
N THR A 481 -3.79 -6.35 7.00
CA THR A 481 -4.39 -5.79 8.21
C THR A 481 -5.39 -4.67 7.90
N LEU A 482 -5.04 -3.71 7.02
CA LEU A 482 -5.95 -2.63 6.64
C LEU A 482 -7.16 -3.13 5.86
N GLN A 483 -7.00 -4.24 5.16
CA GLN A 483 -8.03 -4.86 4.35
C GLN A 483 -8.83 -5.95 5.09
N GLY A 484 -8.52 -6.20 6.37
CA GLY A 484 -9.28 -7.08 7.25
C GLY A 484 -9.08 -8.58 6.99
N TRP A 485 -7.91 -9.01 6.49
CA TRP A 485 -7.58 -10.41 6.27
C TRP A 485 -6.20 -10.78 6.85
N ASP A 486 -5.93 -12.07 6.98
CA ASP A 486 -4.67 -12.57 7.54
C ASP A 486 -3.70 -12.95 6.43
N LEU A 487 -2.53 -12.29 6.38
CA LEU A 487 -1.47 -12.57 5.42
C LEU A 487 -1.06 -14.05 5.44
N LEU A 488 -0.96 -14.62 6.64
CA LEU A 488 -0.48 -15.98 6.84
C LEU A 488 -1.47 -17.05 6.37
N ALA A 489 -2.74 -16.69 6.20
CA ALA A 489 -3.83 -17.57 5.73
C ALA A 489 -4.06 -17.51 4.20
N TYR A 490 -3.28 -16.69 3.49
CA TYR A 490 -3.40 -16.55 2.04
C TYR A 490 -3.12 -17.86 1.26
N PRO A 491 -2.14 -18.70 1.64
CA PRO A 491 -1.97 -20.05 1.10
C PRO A 491 -3.26 -20.87 1.06
N GLU A 492 -3.98 -20.93 2.17
CA GLU A 492 -5.20 -21.72 2.33
C GLU A 492 -6.33 -21.13 1.47
N LEU A 493 -6.42 -19.80 1.37
CA LEU A 493 -7.35 -19.13 0.47
C LEU A 493 -7.10 -19.49 -0.99
N LEU A 494 -5.83 -19.48 -1.43
CA LEU A 494 -5.49 -19.85 -2.80
C LEU A 494 -5.88 -21.29 -3.11
N GLU A 495 -5.62 -22.22 -2.18
CA GLU A 495 -5.95 -23.64 -2.35
C GLU A 495 -7.45 -23.92 -2.37
N ALA A 496 -8.21 -23.15 -1.58
CA ALA A 496 -9.66 -23.25 -1.50
C ALA A 496 -10.39 -22.71 -2.74
N ILE A 497 -9.74 -21.91 -3.59
CA ILE A 497 -10.31 -21.48 -4.87
C ILE A 497 -10.27 -22.65 -5.86
N SER A 498 -11.44 -23.05 -6.34
CA SER A 498 -11.63 -24.04 -7.40
C SER A 498 -11.77 -23.39 -8.78
N LEU A 499 -11.69 -24.20 -9.83
CA LEU A 499 -11.97 -23.73 -11.19
C LEU A 499 -13.43 -23.28 -11.31
N ASP A 500 -14.36 -24.02 -10.71
CA ASP A 500 -15.79 -23.71 -10.73
C ASP A 500 -16.09 -22.34 -10.09
N ASP A 501 -15.38 -21.98 -9.00
CA ASP A 501 -15.47 -20.65 -8.39
C ASP A 501 -15.04 -19.55 -9.37
N VAL A 502 -13.90 -19.75 -10.05
CA VAL A 502 -13.34 -18.80 -11.02
C VAL A 502 -14.29 -18.62 -12.21
N GLU A 503 -14.83 -19.71 -12.75
CA GLU A 503 -15.79 -19.65 -13.83
C GLU A 503 -17.14 -19.04 -13.40
N ALA A 504 -17.62 -19.37 -12.21
CA ALA A 504 -18.84 -18.77 -11.66
C ALA A 504 -18.65 -17.26 -11.49
N ARG A 505 -17.48 -16.83 -11.02
CA ARG A 505 -17.14 -15.42 -10.88
C ARG A 505 -17.05 -14.70 -12.22
N LEU A 506 -16.47 -15.36 -13.23
CA LEU A 506 -16.42 -14.85 -14.60
C LEU A 506 -17.82 -14.68 -15.20
N ARG A 507 -18.72 -15.66 -15.00
CA ARG A 507 -20.12 -15.60 -15.44
C ARG A 507 -20.91 -14.50 -14.72
N ALA A 508 -20.60 -14.24 -13.45
CA ALA A 508 -21.27 -13.23 -12.62
C ALA A 508 -20.88 -11.79 -12.95
N LEU A 509 -19.76 -11.56 -13.63
CA LEU A 509 -19.38 -10.21 -14.09
C LEU A 509 -20.44 -9.69 -15.08
N ASP A 510 -20.90 -8.45 -14.92
CA ASP A 510 -21.85 -7.86 -15.86
C ASP A 510 -21.10 -7.26 -17.06
N LEU A 511 -21.27 -7.84 -18.26
CA LEU A 511 -20.61 -7.33 -19.47
C LEU A 511 -21.32 -6.11 -20.04
N GLU A 512 -22.58 -5.86 -19.68
CA GLU A 512 -23.32 -4.67 -20.11
C GLU A 512 -22.93 -3.44 -19.28
N ALA A 513 -22.45 -3.65 -18.04
CA ALA A 513 -21.91 -2.61 -17.18
C ALA A 513 -20.46 -2.21 -17.55
N HIS A 514 -20.18 -2.08 -18.85
CA HIS A 514 -18.85 -1.72 -19.35
C HIS A 514 -18.77 -0.27 -19.83
N ALA A 515 -17.54 0.26 -19.85
CA ALA A 515 -17.23 1.52 -20.49
C ALA A 515 -15.86 1.46 -21.18
N VAL A 516 -15.67 2.35 -22.15
CA VAL A 516 -14.44 2.43 -22.96
C VAL A 516 -13.79 3.80 -22.80
N SER A 517 -12.50 3.82 -22.49
CA SER A 517 -11.68 5.03 -22.52
C SER A 517 -10.67 4.94 -23.65
N LEU A 518 -10.62 5.97 -24.49
CA LEU A 518 -9.77 6.01 -25.67
C LEU A 518 -8.90 7.27 -25.65
N VAL A 519 -7.59 7.09 -25.81
CA VAL A 519 -6.67 8.16 -26.13
C VAL A 519 -6.19 7.97 -27.56
N ARG A 520 -6.44 8.97 -28.41
CA ARG A 520 -6.01 9.01 -29.82
C ARG A 520 -4.84 9.97 -30.02
N PRO A 521 -4.04 9.79 -31.08
CA PRO A 521 -3.13 10.83 -31.57
C PRO A 521 -3.87 12.15 -31.84
N LEU A 522 -3.16 13.27 -31.75
CA LEU A 522 -3.62 14.56 -32.28
C LEU A 522 -3.89 14.42 -33.79
N GLU A 523 -4.87 15.18 -34.30
CA GLU A 523 -5.04 15.30 -35.77
C GLU A 523 -3.89 16.17 -36.30
N ASP A 524 -3.31 15.77 -37.44
CA ASP A 524 -2.26 16.55 -38.13
C ASP A 524 -2.76 17.89 -38.67
#